data_AF-A0A536WAD1-F1
#
_entry.id   AF-A0A536WAD1-F1
#
_cell.length_a   1.000
_cell.length_b   1.000
_cell.length_c   1.000
_cell.angle_alpha   90.00
_cell.angle_beta   90.00
_cell.angle_gamma   90.00
#
_symmetry.space_group_name_H-M   'P 1'
#
loop_
_entity.id
_entity.type
_entity.pdbx_description
1 polymer ?
#
loop_
_entity_poly.entity_id
_entity_poly.type
_entity_poly.pdbx_seq_one_letter_code
_entity_poly.pdbx_strand_id
1 'polypeptide(L)'
;MRDYWLSKLFFDLQSPATAAEFRTARERVLARYPLDEGVKRAIAENDVPFLAARTNPYLLRYYFFATGMKDDEFIRRLRHG
;
A
#
# COMPACT_ATOMS: atom_id res chain seq x y z
N MET A 1 13.78 10.60 -3.15
CA MET A 1 12.62 11.43 -2.79
C MET A 1 11.48 10.48 -2.46
N ARG A 2 10.71 10.71 -1.38
CA ARG A 2 9.55 9.85 -1.08
C ARG A 2 8.46 10.09 -2.12
N ASP A 3 7.79 9.03 -2.54
CA ASP A 3 6.68 9.09 -3.50
C ASP A 3 5.46 9.72 -2.81
N TYR A 4 5.10 10.91 -3.26
CA TYR A 4 3.98 11.67 -2.72
C TYR A 4 2.65 10.96 -2.92
N TRP A 5 2.40 10.42 -4.11
CA TRP A 5 1.11 9.82 -4.46
C TRP A 5 0.93 8.47 -3.78
N LEU A 6 2.01 7.69 -3.64
CA LEU A 6 2.00 6.49 -2.81
C LEU A 6 1.71 6.82 -1.35
N SER A 7 2.35 7.87 -0.81
CA SER A 7 2.10 8.33 0.56
C SER A 7 0.64 8.79 0.75
N LYS A 8 0.09 9.52 -0.22
CA LYS A 8 -1.31 9.97 -0.19
C LYS A 8 -2.29 8.80 -0.24
N LEU A 9 -2.06 7.83 -1.14
CA LEU A 9 -2.85 6.60 -1.21
C LEU A 9 -2.85 5.90 0.15
N PHE A 10 -1.69 5.64 0.75
CA PHE A 10 -1.61 4.96 2.04
C PHE A 10 -2.30 5.73 3.16
N PHE A 11 -2.16 7.06 3.18
CA PHE A 11 -2.91 7.87 4.14
C PHE A 11 -4.43 7.75 3.97
N ASP A 12 -4.94 7.73 2.74
CA ASP A 12 -6.38 7.61 2.47
C ASP A 12 -6.95 6.24 2.83
N LEU A 13 -6.10 5.20 2.81
CA LEU A 13 -6.45 3.85 3.24
C LEU A 13 -6.74 3.73 4.74
N GLN A 14 -6.52 4.78 5.54
CA GLN A 14 -6.99 4.81 6.93
C GLN A 14 -8.52 4.83 7.04
N SER A 15 -9.22 5.27 5.97
CA SER A 15 -10.68 5.25 5.91
C SER A 15 -11.18 3.82 5.72
N PRO A 16 -12.08 3.32 6.58
CA PRO A 16 -12.66 1.98 6.43
C PRO A 16 -13.35 1.75 5.08
N ALA A 17 -13.99 2.78 4.52
CA ALA A 17 -14.66 2.69 3.23
C ALA A 17 -13.66 2.50 2.09
N THR A 18 -12.61 3.33 2.04
CA THR A 18 -11.53 3.21 1.04
C THR A 18 -10.79 1.89 1.18
N ALA A 19 -10.51 1.45 2.41
CA ALA A 19 -9.87 0.16 2.68
C ALA A 19 -10.73 -1.02 2.20
N ALA A 20 -12.05 -0.99 2.43
CA ALA A 20 -12.97 -2.01 1.94
C ALA A 20 -13.01 -2.06 0.41
N GLU A 21 -13.08 -0.90 -0.24
CA GLU A 21 -13.01 -0.80 -1.70
C GLU A 21 -11.65 -1.27 -2.24
N PHE A 22 -10.55 -0.97 -1.55
CA PHE A 22 -9.23 -1.41 -1.95
C PHE A 22 -9.08 -2.94 -1.94
N ARG A 23 -9.81 -3.64 -1.04
CA ARG A 23 -9.82 -5.11 -0.99
C ARG A 23 -10.57 -5.74 -2.15
N THR A 24 -11.68 -5.15 -2.58
CA THR A 24 -12.59 -5.76 -3.56
C THR A 24 -12.44 -5.19 -4.97
N ALA A 25 -11.92 -3.97 -5.09
CA ALA A 25 -11.81 -3.21 -6.34
C ALA A 25 -10.52 -2.37 -6.37
N ARG A 26 -9.39 -3.01 -6.06
CA ARG A 26 -8.07 -2.36 -5.93
C ARG A 26 -7.74 -1.42 -7.09
N GLU A 27 -7.90 -1.87 -8.33
CA GLU A 27 -7.58 -1.08 -9.53
C GLU A 27 -8.39 0.23 -9.61
N ARG A 28 -9.65 0.21 -9.18
CA ARG A 28 -10.49 1.43 -9.15
C ARG A 28 -9.96 2.46 -8.16
N VAL A 29 -9.44 2.01 -7.02
CA VAL A 29 -8.80 2.89 -6.05
C VAL A 29 -7.48 3.43 -6.61
N LEU A 30 -6.66 2.57 -7.22
CA LEU A 30 -5.36 2.97 -7.79
C LEU A 30 -5.51 3.98 -8.94
N ALA A 31 -6.57 3.88 -9.76
CA ALA A 31 -6.84 4.82 -10.85
C ALA A 31 -7.09 6.27 -10.39
N ARG A 32 -7.35 6.50 -9.10
CA ARG A 32 -7.50 7.85 -8.50
C ARG A 32 -6.18 8.58 -8.30
N TYR A 33 -5.06 7.87 -8.42
CA TYR A 33 -3.74 8.39 -8.10
C TYR A 33 -2.82 8.24 -9.33
N PRO A 34 -2.02 9.26 -9.67
CA PRO A 34 -1.03 9.17 -10.74
C PRO A 34 0.22 8.42 -10.25
N LEU A 35 0.08 7.11 -10.05
CA LEU A 35 1.16 6.21 -9.63
C LEU A 35 1.93 5.69 -10.84
N ASP A 36 3.25 5.56 -10.69
CA ASP A 36 4.09 4.87 -11.68
C ASP A 36 3.72 3.38 -11.77
N GLU A 37 3.89 2.79 -12.95
CA GLU A 37 3.58 1.37 -13.20
C GLU A 37 4.36 0.42 -12.27
N GLY A 38 5.61 0.77 -11.93
CA GLY A 38 6.40 0.01 -10.97
C GLY A 38 5.79 -0.01 -9.56
N VAL A 39 5.16 1.09 -9.14
CA VAL A 39 4.46 1.18 -7.85
C VAL A 39 3.17 0.39 -7.88
N LYS A 40 2.40 0.48 -8.97
CA LYS A 40 1.19 -0.33 -9.15
C LYS A 40 1.50 -1.83 -9.10
N ARG A 41 2.58 -2.27 -9.76
CA ARG A 41 3.05 -3.66 -9.71
C ARG A 41 3.43 -4.09 -8.29
N ALA A 42 4.23 -3.27 -7.59
CA ALA A 42 4.60 -3.55 -6.21
C ALA A 42 3.38 -3.67 -5.27
N ILE A 43 2.35 -2.85 -5.48
CA ILE A 43 1.08 -2.95 -4.75
C ILE A 43 0.32 -4.24 -5.09
N ALA A 44 0.34 -4.68 -6.35
CA ALA A 44 -0.31 -5.93 -6.78
C ALA A 44 0.36 -7.16 -6.14
N GLU A 45 1.69 -7.17 -6.08
CA GLU A 45 2.51 -8.27 -5.54
C GLU A 45 2.64 -8.23 -4.01
N ASN A 46 2.22 -7.12 -3.39
CA ASN A 46 2.51 -6.76 -2.00
C ASN A 46 4.02 -6.83 -1.71
N ASP A 47 4.82 -6.22 -2.59
CA ASP A 47 6.27 -6.02 -2.42
C ASP A 47 6.51 -4.93 -1.35
N VAL A 48 6.39 -5.36 -0.10
CA VAL A 48 6.52 -4.50 1.07
C VAL A 48 7.87 -3.76 1.11
N PRO A 49 9.04 -4.40 0.89
CA PRO A 49 10.32 -3.69 0.89
C PRO A 49 10.37 -2.54 -0.11
N PHE A 50 9.88 -2.77 -1.34
CA PHE A 50 9.84 -1.73 -2.37
C PHE A 50 8.96 -0.55 -1.96
N LEU A 51 7.79 -0.83 -1.40
CA LEU A 51 6.83 0.18 -0.96
C LEU A 51 7.37 0.96 0.25
N ALA A 52 7.97 0.26 1.21
CA ALA A 52 8.54 0.84 2.43
C ALA A 52 9.67 1.83 2.14
N ALA A 53 10.53 1.53 1.17
CA ALA A 53 11.61 2.42 0.74
C ALA A 53 11.10 3.73 0.12
N ARG A 54 9.85 3.79 -0.34
CA ARG A 54 9.27 4.92 -1.10
C ARG A 54 8.23 5.73 -0.33
N THR A 55 7.72 5.22 0.78
CA THR A 55 6.74 5.91 1.62
C THR A 55 7.33 6.33 2.98
N ASN A 56 6.53 7.02 3.79
CA ASN A 56 6.84 7.15 5.21
C ASN A 56 6.48 5.82 5.92
N PRO A 57 7.41 5.19 6.68
CA PRO A 57 7.14 3.95 7.41
C PRO A 57 5.91 3.97 8.31
N TYR A 58 5.46 5.15 8.75
CA TYR A 58 4.22 5.28 9.51
C TYR A 58 2.97 4.96 8.68
N LEU A 59 2.95 5.31 7.39
CA LEU A 59 1.79 5.17 6.51
C LEU A 59 1.55 3.72 6.07
N LEU A 60 2.61 2.92 6.11
CA LEU A 60 2.59 1.48 5.84
C LEU A 60 1.50 0.74 6.65
N ARG A 61 1.26 1.14 7.91
CA ARG A 61 0.21 0.53 8.75
C ARG A 61 -1.19 0.57 8.12
N TYR A 62 -1.50 1.61 7.35
CA TYR A 62 -2.80 1.76 6.70
C TYR A 62 -2.92 0.88 5.46
N TYR A 63 -1.81 0.66 4.76
CA TYR A 63 -1.74 -0.35 3.71
C TYR A 63 -1.96 -1.77 4.28
N PHE A 64 -1.44 -2.09 5.47
CA PHE A 64 -1.68 -3.39 6.12
C PHE A 64 -3.13 -3.56 6.52
N PHE A 65 -3.70 -2.52 7.15
CA PHE A 65 -5.11 -2.48 7.46
C PHE A 65 -5.98 -2.68 6.21
N ALA A 66 -5.63 -2.04 5.09
CA ALA A 66 -6.38 -2.16 3.85
C ALA A 66 -6.22 -3.55 3.20
N THR A 67 -5.01 -4.10 3.14
CA THR A 67 -4.79 -5.44 2.56
C THR A 67 -5.40 -6.58 3.38
N GLY A 68 -5.69 -6.34 4.67
CA GLY A 68 -6.13 -7.39 5.59
C GLY A 68 -5.02 -8.39 5.94
N MET A 69 -3.77 -8.04 5.65
CA MET A 69 -2.60 -8.86 5.94
C MET A 69 -2.40 -8.97 7.46
N LYS A 70 -2.13 -10.18 7.94
CA LYS A 70 -1.76 -10.41 9.34
C LYS A 70 -0.37 -9.86 9.63
N ASP A 71 -0.16 -9.38 10.86
CA ASP A 71 1.10 -8.75 11.28
C ASP A 71 2.34 -9.64 11.04
N ASP A 72 2.27 -10.94 11.31
CA ASP A 72 3.39 -11.86 11.10
C ASP A 72 3.81 -11.97 9.63
N GLU A 73 2.83 -12.06 8.73
CA GLU A 73 3.08 -12.10 7.27
C GLU A 73 3.66 -10.78 6.79
N PHE A 74 3.19 -9.67 7.36
CA PHE A 74 3.71 -8.36 7.06
C PHE A 74 5.19 -8.22 7.47
N ILE A 75 5.51 -8.58 8.72
CA ILE A 75 6.89 -8.53 9.24
C ILE A 75 7.80 -9.44 8.42
N ARG A 76 7.34 -10.63 8.03
CA ARG A 76 8.08 -11.55 7.16
C ARG A 76 8.44 -10.89 5.82
N ARG A 77 7.45 -10.31 5.13
CA ARG A 77 7.68 -9.62 3.85
C ARG A 77 8.57 -8.39 3.97
N LEU A 78 8.42 -7.62 5.04
CA LEU A 78 9.28 -6.46 5.27
C LEU A 78 10.76 -6.84 5.41
N ARG A 79 11.05 -8.00 6.01
CA ARG A 79 12.42 -8.47 6.25
C ARG A 79 13.01 -9.28 5.11
N HIS A 80 12.18 -9.98 4.33
CA HIS A 80 12.65 -11.02 3.41
C HIS A 80 12.08 -10.95 1.98
N GLY A 81 11.13 -10.05 1.70
CA GLY A 81 10.38 -10.03 0.44
C GLY A 81 9.28 -11.10 0.38
#